data_AF-N9CZ69-F1
#
_entry.id   AF-N9CZ69-F1
#
_cell.length_a   1.000
_cell.length_b   1.000
_cell.length_c   1.000
_cell.angle_alpha   90.00
_cell.angle_beta   90.00
_cell.angle_gamma   90.00
#
_symmetry.space_group_name_H-M   'P 1'
#
loop_
_entity.id
_entity.type
_entity.pdbx_description
1 polymer ?
#
loop_
_entity_poly.entity_id
_entity_poly.type
_entity_poly.pdbx_seq_one_letter_code
_entity_poly.pdbx_strand_id
1 'polypeptide(L)' 'MSEKKEIAIIPKGSYVSIMGCRFTLLEDTQVEANQTNLDYILKDQENFDKGIGVVGDMPSSQHS' A
#
# COMPACT_ATOMS: atom_id res chain seq x y z
N MET A 1 -11.72 -22.34 -18.06
CA MET A 1 -11.55 -22.22 -16.60
C MET A 1 -11.63 -20.74 -16.28
N SER A 2 -12.71 -20.25 -15.69
CA SER A 2 -12.78 -18.84 -15.30
C SER A 2 -11.82 -18.63 -14.14
N GLU A 3 -10.79 -17.82 -14.33
CA GLU A 3 -9.89 -17.42 -13.25
C GLU A 3 -10.74 -16.71 -12.20
N LYS A 4 -10.83 -17.31 -11.02
CA LYS A 4 -11.59 -16.76 -9.90
C LYS A 4 -10.82 -15.52 -9.46
N LYS A 5 -11.34 -14.34 -9.78
CA LYS A 5 -10.71 -13.09 -9.40
C LYS A 5 -10.62 -13.00 -7.88
N GLU A 6 -9.42 -12.78 -7.37
CA GLU A 6 -9.23 -12.48 -5.95
C GLU A 6 -9.79 -11.09 -5.66
N ILE A 7 -10.60 -11.00 -4.59
CA ILE A 7 -11.19 -9.74 -4.14
C ILE A 7 -10.54 -9.38 -2.82
N ALA A 8 -9.97 -8.19 -2.75
CA ALA A 8 -9.43 -7.58 -1.54
C ALA A 8 -10.30 -6.41 -1.08
N ILE A 9 -10.14 -6.00 0.17
CA ILE A 9 -10.88 -4.88 0.77
C ILE A 9 -9.90 -3.76 1.12
N ILE A 10 -10.14 -2.58 0.55
CA ILE A 10 -9.53 -1.34 1.02
C ILE A 10 -10.44 -0.76 2.10
N PRO A 11 -9.94 -0.47 3.32
CA PRO A 11 -10.77 0.04 4.39
C PRO A 11 -11.24 1.48 4.13
N LYS A 12 -12.40 1.82 4.68
CA LYS A 12 -12.91 3.18 4.75
C LYS A 12 -11.86 4.13 5.32
N GLY A 13 -11.78 5.33 4.75
CA GLY A 13 -10.83 6.36 5.18
C GLY A 13 -9.45 6.24 4.53
N SER A 14 -9.15 5.15 3.82
CA SER A 14 -7.95 5.06 2.98
C SER A 14 -8.00 6.10 1.86
N TYR A 15 -6.79 6.51 1.43
CA TYR A 15 -6.62 7.45 0.34
C TYR A 15 -6.22 6.71 -0.95
N VAL A 16 -6.84 7.09 -2.05
CA VAL A 16 -6.46 6.65 -3.39
C VAL A 16 -6.06 7.87 -4.20
N SER A 17 -4.93 7.82 -4.89
CA SER A 17 -4.47 8.89 -5.79
C SER A 17 -4.63 8.45 -7.24
N ILE A 18 -5.46 9.17 -7.99
CA ILE A 18 -5.65 8.94 -9.43
C ILE A 18 -5.30 10.24 -10.14
N MET A 19 -4.28 10.20 -11.01
CA MET A 19 -3.80 11.37 -11.75
C MET A 19 -3.44 12.59 -10.85
N GLY A 20 -2.97 12.33 -9.63
CA GLY A 20 -2.65 13.37 -8.64
C GLY A 20 -3.85 13.92 -7.87
N CYS A 21 -5.07 13.50 -8.20
CA CYS A 21 -6.25 13.79 -7.41
C CYS A 21 -6.36 12.79 -6.26
N ARG A 22 -6.45 13.29 -5.02
CA ARG A 22 -6.60 12.47 -3.82
C ARG A 22 -8.08 12.26 -3.51
N PHE A 23 -8.48 11.00 -3.43
CA PHE A 23 -9.82 10.56 -3.05
C PHE A 23 -9.75 9.88 -1.69
N THR A 24 -10.71 10.18 -0.82
CA THR A 24 -10.87 9.46 0.45
C THR A 24 -12.05 8.50 0.30
N LEU A 25 -11.84 7.23 0.60
CA LEU A 25 -12.93 6.24 0.52
C LEU A 25 -13.92 6.46 1.67
N LEU A 26 -15.21 6.56 1.34
CA LEU A 26 -16.28 6.81 2.32
C LEU A 26 -16.77 5.52 2.99
N GLU A 27 -16.45 4.37 2.41
CA GLU A 27 -16.82 3.03 2.85
C GLU A 27 -15.74 2.02 2.44
N ASP A 28 -15.80 0.83 3.03
CA ASP A 28 -14.93 -0.28 2.64
C ASP A 28 -15.19 -0.63 1.18
N THR A 29 -14.12 -0.66 0.38
CA THR A 29 -14.22 -0.82 -1.07
C THR A 29 -13.59 -2.12 -1.51
N GLN A 30 -14.34 -2.94 -2.24
CA GLN A 30 -13.83 -4.16 -2.86
C GLN A 30 -13.04 -3.84 -4.12
N VAL A 31 -11.87 -4.46 -4.25
CA VAL A 31 -11.00 -4.33 -5.42
C VAL A 31 -10.52 -5.69 -5.89
N GLU A 32 -10.32 -5.83 -7.19
CA GLU A 32 -9.73 -7.04 -7.78
C GLU A 32 -8.22 -7.04 -7.51
N ALA A 33 -7.81 -7.67 -6.42
CA ALA A 33 -6.42 -7.72 -5.98
C ALA A 33 -6.19 -8.86 -4.98
N ASN A 34 -4.91 -9.17 -4.74
CA ASN A 34 -4.48 -10.03 -3.66
C ASN A 34 -4.42 -9.24 -2.34
N GLN A 35 -5.10 -9.74 -1.29
CA GLN A 35 -5.19 -9.04 0.00
C GLN A 35 -3.82 -8.83 0.66
N THR A 36 -2.91 -9.80 0.60
CA THR A 36 -1.57 -9.69 1.21
C THR A 36 -0.77 -8.54 0.58
N ASN A 37 -0.83 -8.40 -0.75
CA ASN A 37 -0.17 -7.29 -1.44
C ASN A 37 -0.81 -5.94 -1.06
N LEU A 38 -2.14 -5.90 -0.95
CA LEU A 38 -2.83 -4.70 -0.52
C LEU A 38 -2.43 -4.28 0.90
N ASP A 39 -2.39 -5.22 1.84
CA ASP A 39 -2.01 -4.97 3.23
C ASP A 39 -0.57 -4.44 3.35
N TYR A 40 0.35 -4.99 2.56
CA TYR A 40 1.73 -4.49 2.47
C TYR A 40 1.77 -3.03 2.00
N ILE A 41 1.04 -2.70 0.93
CA ILE A 41 0.99 -1.34 0.38
C ILE A 41 0.38 -0.36 1.38
N LEU A 42 -0.72 -0.74 2.05
CA LEU A 42 -1.36 0.11 3.05
C LEU A 42 -0.43 0.39 4.23
N LYS A 43 0.32 -0.61 4.68
CA LYS A 43 1.33 -0.45 5.73
C LYS A 43 2.48 0.47 5.29
N ASP A 44 2.96 0.33 4.07
CA ASP A 44 4.02 1.20 3.54
C ASP A 44 3.55 2.65 3.42
N GLN A 45 2.29 2.89 3.03
CA GLN A 45 1.70 4.24 3.04
C GLN A 45 1.62 4.81 4.46
N GLU A 46 1.16 4.02 5.44
CA GLU A 46 1.11 4.44 6.84
C GLU A 46 2.50 4.76 7.39
N ASN A 47 3.51 3.95 7.05
CA ASN A 47 4.89 4.20 7.43
C ASN A 47 5.42 5.51 6.84
N PHE A 48 5.17 5.75 5.56
CA PHE A 48 5.54 6.99 4.88
C PHE A 48 4.90 8.22 5.56
N ASP A 49 3.60 8.19 5.83
CA ASP A 49 2.86 9.28 6.47
C ASP A 49 3.34 9.55 7.91
N LYS A 50 3.80 8.52 8.62
CA LYS A 50 4.39 8.65 9.96
C LYS A 50 5.87 9.05 9.94
N GLY A 51 6.49 9.19 8.76
CA GLY A 51 7.92 9.44 8.63
C GLY A 51 8.79 8.26 9.10
N ILE A 52 8.21 7.06 9.16
CA ILE A 52 8.93 5.81 9.43
C ILE A 52 9.61 5.41 8.12
N GLY A 53 10.75 6.02 7.85
CA GLY A 53 11.61 5.61 6.74
C GLY A 53 12.10 4.18 7.00
N VAL A 54 11.87 3.26 6.06
CA VAL A 54 12.71 2.08 5.95
C VAL A 54 14.11 2.59 5.60
N VAL A 55 15.00 2.60 6.60
CA VAL A 55 16.42 2.84 6.36
C VAL A 55 16.86 1.69 5.46
N GLY A 56 16.93 1.93 4.15
CA GLY A 56 17.61 0.99 3.25
C GLY A 56 19.01 0.78 3.79
N ASP A 57 19.47 -0.47 3.86
CA ASP A 57 20.78 -0.84 4.40
C ASP A 57 21.81 0.22 3.98
N MET A 58 22.28 0.98 4.95
CA MET A 58 23.35 1.94 4.74
C MET A 58 24.51 1.12 4.18
N PRO A 59 24.98 1.36 2.94
CA PRO A 59 26.08 0.57 2.41
C PRO A 59 27.25 0.75 3.37
N SER A 60 27.62 -0.31 4.07
CA SER A 60 28.78 -0.29 4.95
C SER A 60 29.97 -0.05 4.03
N SER A 61 30.46 1.18 3.97
CA SER A 61 31.74 1.48 3.36
C SER A 61 32.81 0.82 4.23
N GLN A 62 33.06 -0.47 4.02
CA GLN A 62 34.29 -1.12 4.45
C GLN A 62 35.39 -0.59 3.53
N HIS A 63 36.01 0.51 3.96
CA HIS A 63 37.27 0.94 3.42
C HIS A 63 38.35 0.07 4.07
N SER A 64 38.90 -0.86 3.29
CA SER A 64 40.17 -1.53 3.58
C SER A 64 41.33 -0.69 3.06
#